data_AF-A0A7X8AEC1-F1
#
_entry.id   AF-A0A7X8AEC1-F1
#
_cell.length_a   1.000
_cell.length_b   1.000
_cell.length_c   1.000
_cell.angle_alpha   90.00
_cell.angle_beta   90.00
_cell.angle_gamma   90.00
#
_symmetry.space_group_name_H-M   'P 1'
#
loop_
_entity.id
_entity.type
_entity.pdbx_description
1 polymer ?
#
loop_
_entity_poly.entity_id
_entity_poly.type
_entity_poly.pdbx_seq_one_letter_code
_entity_poly.pdbx_strand_id
1 'polypeptide(L)'
;MKINYVSVKGYERTHGGTKLCLRAELDGEPPRLWSRLFRRTWLSREPGGSLAQIRFSGNDILLYIPDAEILTVTIDALKSTLVEVEDKLRSQ
;
A
#
# COMPACT_ATOMS: atom_id res chain seq x y z
N MET A 1 11.57 -7.86 -0.23
CA MET A 1 10.57 -7.46 -1.25
C MET A 1 10.65 -5.96 -1.30
N LYS A 2 11.15 -5.41 -2.39
CA LYS A 2 11.49 -3.99 -2.47
C LYS A 2 10.51 -3.26 -3.39
N ILE A 3 10.23 -2.00 -3.09
CA ILE A 3 9.61 -1.11 -4.07
C ILE A 3 10.69 -0.72 -5.08
N ASN A 4 10.38 -0.94 -6.36
CA ASN A 4 11.13 -0.38 -7.47
C ASN A 4 10.71 1.08 -7.73
N TYR A 5 9.41 1.34 -7.73
CA TYR A 5 8.87 2.63 -8.14
C TYR A 5 7.51 2.92 -7.52
N VAL A 6 7.25 4.19 -7.20
CA VAL A 6 5.94 4.69 -6.77
C VAL A 6 5.47 5.75 -7.76
N SER A 7 4.25 5.61 -8.26
CA SER A 7 3.61 6.57 -9.16
C SER A 7 2.15 6.83 -8.80
N VAL A 8 1.69 8.02 -9.15
CA VAL A 8 0.27 8.37 -9.13
C VAL A 8 -0.32 7.97 -10.48
N LYS A 9 -1.32 7.08 -10.49
CA LYS A 9 -2.05 6.70 -11.70
C LYS A 9 -3.11 7.74 -12.09
N GLY A 10 -3.55 8.53 -11.12
CA GLY A 10 -4.63 9.50 -11.28
C GLY A 10 -5.92 9.01 -10.63
N TYR A 11 -7.03 9.67 -10.93
CA TYR A 11 -8.33 9.33 -10.36
C TYR A 11 -8.97 8.16 -11.09
N GLU A 12 -9.37 7.14 -10.35
CA GLU A 12 -10.05 5.94 -10.86
C GLU A 12 -11.44 5.80 -10.23
N ARG A 13 -12.38 5.26 -11.00
CA ARG A 13 -13.75 5.01 -10.51
C ARG A 13 -13.79 3.67 -9.79
N THR A 14 -14.02 3.70 -8.49
CA THR A 14 -14.21 2.51 -7.65
C THR A 14 -15.68 2.34 -7.28
N HIS A 15 -16.04 1.20 -6.67
CA HIS A 15 -17.40 0.98 -6.14
C HIS A 15 -17.79 2.02 -5.07
N GLY A 16 -16.81 2.62 -4.38
CA GLY A 16 -17.02 3.69 -3.40
C GLY A 16 -16.91 5.10 -3.96
N GLY A 17 -16.93 5.27 -5.29
CA GLY A 17 -16.76 6.56 -5.96
C GLY A 17 -15.37 6.75 -6.55
N THR A 18 -15.11 7.97 -7.03
CA THR A 18 -13.82 8.35 -7.61
C THR A 18 -12.77 8.46 -6.52
N LYS A 19 -11.64 7.78 -6.68
CA LYS A 19 -10.52 7.78 -5.73
C LYS A 19 -9.20 8.00 -6.46
N LEU A 20 -8.25 8.65 -5.82
CA LEU A 20 -6.90 8.78 -6.34
C LEU A 20 -6.16 7.45 -6.16
N CYS A 21 -5.62 6.92 -7.24
CA CYS A 21 -4.89 5.66 -7.28
C CYS A 21 -3.38 5.89 -7.26
N LEU A 22 -2.73 5.27 -6.28
CA LEU A 22 -1.29 5.15 -6.13
C LEU A 22 -0.87 3.74 -6.52
N ARG A 23 0.15 3.63 -7.37
CA ARG A 23 0.80 2.36 -7.72
C ARG A 23 2.18 2.32 -7.11
N ALA A 24 2.44 1.30 -6.31
CA ALA A 24 3.77 0.91 -5.89
C ALA A 24 4.13 -0.42 -6.56
N GLU A 25 5.14 -0.36 -7.44
CA GLU A 25 5.65 -1.52 -8.16
C GLU A 25 6.74 -2.20 -7.33
N LEU A 26 6.59 -3.51 -7.15
CA LEU A 26 7.52 -4.37 -6.41
C LEU A 26 8.51 -5.06 -7.36
N ASP A 27 9.63 -5.51 -6.80
CA ASP A 27 10.65 -6.32 -7.48
C ASP A 27 10.17 -7.73 -7.88
N GLY A 28 9.01 -8.16 -7.40
CA GLY A 28 8.35 -9.39 -7.83
C GLY A 28 6.93 -9.50 -7.27
N GLU A 29 6.22 -10.56 -7.66
CA GLU A 29 4.87 -10.82 -7.16
C GLU A 29 4.94 -11.19 -5.68
N PRO A 30 4.21 -10.51 -4.78
CA PRO A 30 4.33 -10.72 -3.36
C PRO A 30 3.71 -12.07 -2.94
N PRO A 31 4.47 -12.95 -2.25
CA PRO A 31 3.92 -14.20 -1.72
C PRO A 31 2.75 -13.96 -0.78
N ARG A 32 1.82 -14.92 -0.69
CA ARG A 32 0.60 -14.80 0.16
C ARG A 32 0.90 -14.42 1.61
N LEU A 33 1.95 -14.99 2.21
CA LEU A 33 2.35 -14.68 3.58
C LEU A 33 2.77 -13.21 3.72
N TRP A 34 3.57 -12.73 2.76
CA TRP A 34 4.03 -11.34 2.70
C TRP A 34 2.83 -10.39 2.58
N SER A 35 1.93 -10.64 1.63
CA SER A 35 0.73 -9.82 1.40
C SER A 35 -0.19 -9.78 2.61
N ARG A 36 -0.31 -10.90 3.34
CA ARG A 36 -1.08 -10.97 4.59
C ARG A 36 -0.42 -10.16 5.70
N LEU A 37 0.89 -10.26 5.84
CA LEU A 37 1.65 -9.52 6.84
C LEU A 37 1.61 -8.02 6.56
N PHE A 38 1.77 -7.62 5.30
CA PHE A 38 1.62 -6.24 4.86
C PHE A 38 0.27 -5.66 5.26
N ARG A 39 -0.84 -6.34 4.94
CA ARG A 39 -2.19 -5.88 5.31
C ARG A 39 -2.34 -5.71 6.82
N ARG A 40 -1.83 -6.66 7.61
CA ARG A 40 -1.90 -6.57 9.09
C ARG A 40 -1.09 -5.39 9.61
N THR A 41 0.13 -5.23 9.13
CA THR A 41 1.02 -4.12 9.53
C THR A 41 0.47 -2.76 9.11
N TRP A 42 -0.16 -2.69 7.93
CA TRP A 42 -0.86 -1.49 7.47
C TRP A 42 -2.00 -1.12 8.42
N LEU A 43 -2.89 -2.08 8.72
CA LEU A 43 -4.05 -1.85 9.59
C LEU A 43 -3.67 -1.42 11.01
N SER A 44 -2.56 -1.93 11.56
CA SER A 44 -2.08 -1.51 12.90
C SER A 44 -1.59 -0.05 12.95
N ARG A 45 -1.29 0.55 11.80
CA ARG A 45 -0.78 1.91 11.68
C ARG A 45 -1.88 2.95 11.52
N GLU A 46 -3.15 2.56 11.60
CA GLU A 46 -4.28 3.49 11.51
C GLU A 46 -4.85 3.84 12.90
N PRO A 47 -4.31 4.84 13.62
CA PRO A 47 -5.07 5.50 14.68
C PRO A 47 -6.03 6.50 14.02
N GLY A 48 -7.23 6.06 13.64
CA GLY A 48 -8.29 6.97 13.17
C GLY A 48 -8.86 6.73 11.77
N GLY A 49 -8.61 5.58 11.13
CA GLY A 49 -9.45 5.10 10.01
C GLY A 49 -9.30 5.82 8.67
N SER A 50 -8.08 6.05 8.18
CA SER A 50 -7.86 6.59 6.84
C SER A 50 -7.90 5.52 5.74
N LEU A 51 -9.12 5.25 5.25
CA LEU A 51 -9.65 5.22 3.87
C LEU A 51 -8.91 4.52 2.69
N ALA A 52 -7.60 4.22 2.78
CA ALA A 52 -6.83 3.68 1.66
C ALA A 52 -7.22 2.22 1.40
N GLN A 53 -7.97 1.97 0.31
CA GLN A 53 -8.25 0.59 -0.09
C GLN A 53 -7.00 0.01 -0.74
N ILE A 54 -6.56 -1.18 -0.28
CA ILE A 54 -5.37 -1.85 -0.79
C ILE A 54 -5.76 -3.02 -1.68
N ARG A 55 -5.21 -3.04 -2.88
CA ARG A 55 -5.32 -4.17 -3.82
C ARG A 55 -3.93 -4.60 -4.27
N PHE A 56 -3.70 -5.90 -4.31
CA PHE A 56 -2.51 -6.48 -4.95
C PHE A 56 -2.88 -6.94 -6.35
N SER A 57 -2.01 -6.70 -7.32
CA SER A 57 -2.21 -7.10 -8.71
C SER A 57 -0.86 -7.39 -9.36
N GLY A 58 -0.50 -8.68 -9.49
CA GLY A 58 0.85 -9.07 -9.91
C GLY A 58 1.90 -8.43 -8.98
N ASN A 59 2.85 -7.71 -9.56
CA ASN A 59 3.92 -7.04 -8.80
C ASN A 59 3.48 -5.69 -8.21
N ASP A 60 2.20 -5.30 -8.35
CA ASP A 60 1.75 -3.98 -7.93
C ASP A 60 0.96 -4.02 -6.62
N ILE A 61 1.23 -3.04 -5.76
CA ILE A 61 0.34 -2.60 -4.70
C ILE A 61 -0.38 -1.35 -5.19
N LEU A 62 -1.70 -1.43 -5.26
CA LEU A 62 -2.58 -0.31 -5.58
C LEU A 62 -3.21 0.20 -4.30
N LEU A 63 -3.01 1.48 -3.99
CA LEU A 63 -3.64 2.17 -2.88
C LEU A 63 -4.63 3.20 -3.42
N TYR A 64 -5.88 3.11 -3.02
CA TYR A 64 -6.95 4.03 -3.43
C TYR A 64 -7.33 4.94 -2.27
N ILE A 65 -6.96 6.21 -2.37
CA ILE A 65 -7.20 7.25 -1.37
C ILE A 65 -8.30 8.23 -1.81
N PRO A 66 -9.03 8.86 -0.88
CA PRO A 66 -10.12 9.78 -1.19
C PRO A 66 -9.68 10.98 -2.04
N ASP A 67 -8.54 11.57 -1.72
CA ASP A 67 -8.06 12.82 -2.32
C ASP A 67 -6.53 12.91 -2.28
N ALA A 68 -6.00 13.96 -2.90
CA ALA A 68 -4.56 14.21 -3.01
C ALA A 68 -3.95 14.79 -1.72
N GLU A 69 -4.74 15.29 -0.76
CA GLU A 69 -4.21 15.90 0.47
C GLU A 69 -3.52 14.86 1.34
N ILE A 70 -4.02 13.62 1.32
CA ILE A 70 -3.43 12.51 2.09
C ILE A 70 -2.34 11.74 1.32
N LEU A 71 -1.95 12.20 0.13
CA LEU A 71 -1.00 11.53 -0.76
C LEU A 71 0.35 11.30 -0.06
N THR A 72 0.94 12.36 0.48
CA THR A 72 2.25 12.31 1.14
C THR A 72 2.23 11.37 2.35
N VAL A 73 1.22 11.50 3.20
CA VAL A 73 1.03 10.65 4.40
C VAL A 73 0.89 9.18 3.99
N THR A 74 0.17 8.90 2.90
CA THR A 74 -0.02 7.54 2.38
C THR A 74 1.30 6.94 1.87
N ILE A 75 2.13 7.74 1.18
CA ILE A 75 3.45 7.30 0.71
C ILE A 75 4.39 7.00 1.88
N ASP A 76 4.40 7.84 2.91
CA ASP A 76 5.24 7.64 4.10
C ASP A 76 4.80 6.43 4.92
N ALA A 77 3.48 6.22 5.05
CA ALA A 77 2.90 5.03 5.65
C ALA A 77 3.31 3.77 4.87
N LEU A 78 3.21 3.79 3.53
CA LEU A 78 3.62 2.69 2.66
C LEU A 78 5.09 2.31 2.84
N LYS A 79 6.00 3.28 2.79
CA LYS A 79 7.44 3.02 2.99
C LYS A 79 7.69 2.38 4.35
N SER A 80 7.06 2.94 5.39
CA SER A 80 7.26 2.46 6.75
C SER A 80 6.66 1.06 6.98
N THR A 81 5.49 0.76 6.40
CA THR A 81 4.89 -0.58 6.42
C THR A 81 5.81 -1.60 5.77
N LEU A 82 6.47 -1.26 4.66
CA LEU A 82 7.38 -2.17 3.98
C LEU A 82 8.59 -2.53 4.84
N VAL A 83 9.23 -1.52 5.43
CA VAL A 83 10.37 -1.73 6.34
C VAL A 83 9.98 -2.70 7.46
N GLU A 84 8.83 -2.45 8.11
CA GLU A 84 8.37 -3.30 9.21
C GLU A 84 7.99 -4.72 8.77
N VAL A 85 7.42 -4.89 7.57
CA VAL A 85 7.15 -6.23 7.01
C VAL A 85 8.45 -6.97 6.74
N GLU A 86 9.46 -6.30 6.19
CA GLU A 86 10.78 -6.90 5.97
C GLU A 86 11.44 -7.29 7.29
N ASP A 87 11.39 -6.44 8.31
CA ASP A 87 11.94 -6.74 9.65
C ASP A 87 11.25 -7.95 10.31
N LYS A 88 9.91 -8.02 10.21
CA LYS A 88 9.13 -9.15 10.73
C LYS A 88 9.39 -10.45 10.00
N LEU A 89 9.75 -10.42 8.72
CA LEU A 89 10.10 -11.62 7.96
C LEU A 89 11.53 -12.08 8.22
N ARG A 90 12.45 -11.18 8.59
CA ARG A 90 13.83 -11.52 8.97
C ARG A 90 13.94 -12.09 10.39
N SER A 91 12.98 -11.78 11.24
CA SER A 91 12.93 -12.23 12.64
C SER A 91 12.15 -13.54 12.84
N GLN A 92 11.67 -14.16 11.76
CA GLN A 92 11.11 -15.51 11.71
C GLN A 92 12.14 -16.51 11.18
#